data_AF-A0A8X6VJ97-F1
#
_entry.id   AF-A0A8X6VJ97-F1
#
_cell.length_a   1.000
_cell.length_b   1.000
_cell.length_c   1.000
_cell.angle_alpha   90.00
_cell.angle_beta   90.00
_cell.angle_gamma   90.00
#
_symmetry.space_group_name_H-M   'P 1'
#
loop_
_entity.id
_entity.type
_entity.pdbx_description
1 polymer ?
#
loop_
_entity_poly.entity_id
_entity_poly.type
_entity_poly.pdbx_seq_one_letter_code
_entity_poly.pdbx_strand_id
1 'polypeptide(L)'
;MSDHPELLKQLALEVIDGIPLDAAKIYTDGNKGETNTTGFGIELPGRIIKFQRRNSDHASVFRMELIAIIALIRSKLDYGSVVYSSACKSLLKILDPVHQAPRLCLGAFRTSPVESLYAEAYEPPLDLRRKYLFELCYEDPVDI
;
A
#
# COMPACT_ATOMS: atom_id res chain seq x y z
N MET A 1 15.96 20.89 -22.11
CA MET A 1 16.59 20.21 -20.96
C MET A 1 16.92 18.81 -21.46
N SER A 2 18.18 18.54 -21.78
CA SER A 2 18.61 17.24 -22.31
C SER A 2 18.67 16.26 -21.14
N ASP A 3 17.92 15.17 -21.24
CA ASP A 3 17.94 14.08 -20.26
C ASP A 3 19.36 13.49 -20.19
N HIS A 4 20.07 13.78 -19.10
CA HIS A 4 21.34 13.14 -18.76
C HIS A 4 21.04 11.95 -17.83
N PRO A 5 20.92 10.72 -18.36
CA PRO A 5 20.58 9.55 -17.55
C PRO A 5 21.61 9.28 -16.45
N GLU A 6 22.85 9.74 -16.59
CA GLU A 6 23.86 9.64 -15.53
C GLU A 6 23.49 10.44 -14.28
N LEU A 7 22.93 11.64 -14.43
CA LEU A 7 22.54 12.49 -13.30
C LEU A 7 21.38 11.88 -12.51
N LEU A 8 20.39 11.32 -13.23
CA LEU A 8 19.26 10.62 -12.59
C LEU A 8 19.74 9.37 -11.84
N LYS A 9 20.68 8.62 -12.43
CA LYS A 9 21.27 7.46 -11.77
C LYS A 9 22.03 7.87 -10.51
N GLN A 10 22.82 8.94 -10.57
CA GLN A 10 23.58 9.43 -9.43
C GLN A 10 22.67 9.93 -8.30
N LEU A 11 21.63 10.69 -8.63
CA LEU A 11 20.64 11.15 -7.65
C LEU A 11 19.90 9.98 -6.99
N ALA A 12 19.54 8.96 -7.76
CA ALA A 12 18.89 7.75 -7.23
C ALA A 12 19.81 6.99 -6.26
N LEU A 13 21.11 6.89 -6.57
CA LEU A 13 22.09 6.28 -5.67
C LEU A 13 22.25 7.08 -4.38
N GLU A 14 22.34 8.41 -4.46
CA GLU A 14 22.40 9.28 -3.27
C GLU A 14 21.17 9.10 -2.36
N VAL A 15 19.98 8.95 -2.96
CA VAL A 15 18.76 8.66 -2.20
C VAL A 15 18.82 7.27 -1.55
N ILE A 16 19.32 6.25 -2.25
CA ILE A 16 19.45 4.89 -1.72
C ILE A 16 20.47 4.85 -0.59
N ASP A 17 21.60 5.52 -0.75
CA ASP A 17 22.68 5.58 0.24
C ASP A 17 22.29 6.39 1.48
N GLY A 18 21.31 7.29 1.36
CA GLY A 18 20.71 8.04 2.47
C GLY A 18 19.71 7.25 3.31
N ILE A 19 19.35 6.01 2.93
CA ILE A 19 18.43 5.18 3.72
C ILE A 19 19.13 4.69 4.99
N PRO A 20 18.57 4.90 6.19
CA PRO A 20 19.16 4.45 7.45
C PRO A 20 19.45 2.94 7.44
N LEU A 21 20.59 2.52 8.01
CA LEU A 21 20.99 1.11 8.04
C LEU A 21 20.04 0.22 8.86
N ASP A 22 19.34 0.81 9.82
CA ASP A 22 18.32 0.19 10.68
C ASP A 22 16.92 0.23 10.07
N ALA A 23 16.76 0.82 8.88
CA ALA A 23 15.48 0.81 8.18
C ALA A 23 14.99 -0.63 7.97
N ALA A 24 13.70 -0.84 8.19
CA ALA A 24 13.07 -2.13 7.96
C ALA A 24 13.21 -2.50 6.47
N LYS A 25 13.99 -3.55 6.20
CA LYS A 25 14.15 -4.11 4.85
C LYS A 25 12.94 -4.97 4.54
N ILE A 26 12.27 -4.68 3.45
CA ILE A 26 11.06 -5.38 3.03
C ILE A 26 11.24 -5.70 1.55
N TYR A 27 11.21 -6.98 1.22
CA TYR A 27 11.33 -7.44 -0.15
C TYR A 27 9.96 -7.84 -0.67
N THR A 28 9.63 -7.41 -1.88
CA THR A 28 8.39 -7.79 -2.55
C THR A 28 8.73 -8.57 -3.80
N ASP A 29 8.05 -9.70 -4.03
CA ASP A 29 8.20 -10.47 -5.26
C ASP A 29 6.83 -10.70 -5.90
N GLY A 30 6.74 -10.50 -7.20
CA GLY A 30 5.52 -10.66 -7.98
C GLY A 30 5.47 -12.03 -8.65
N ASN A 31 4.40 -12.79 -8.40
CA ASN A 31 4.19 -14.11 -8.99
C ASN A 31 3.03 -14.07 -10.00
N LYS A 32 3.17 -14.75 -11.14
CA LYS A 32 2.08 -15.06 -12.07
C LYS A 32 1.93 -16.58 -12.18
N GLY A 33 0.83 -17.11 -11.64
CA GLY A 33 0.46 -18.50 -11.76
C GLY A 33 -0.16 -18.85 -13.12
N GLU A 34 -0.23 -20.14 -13.43
CA GLU A 34 -0.70 -20.69 -14.71
C GLU A 34 -2.18 -20.39 -15.02
N THR A 35 -3.00 -20.13 -14.00
CA THR A 35 -4.45 -19.89 -14.12
C THR A 35 -4.84 -18.40 -14.16
N ASN A 36 -3.94 -17.54 -14.67
CA ASN A 36 -4.03 -16.07 -14.62
C ASN A 36 -4.12 -15.46 -13.21
N THR A 37 -3.99 -16.26 -12.15
CA THR A 37 -3.81 -15.73 -10.80
C THR A 37 -2.43 -15.11 -10.64
N THR A 38 -2.38 -13.81 -10.47
CA THR A 38 -1.20 -13.11 -9.99
C THR A 38 -1.19 -13.07 -8.46
N GLY A 39 -0.03 -12.88 -7.85
CA GLY A 39 0.11 -12.74 -6.40
C GLY A 39 1.40 -12.01 -6.05
N PHE A 40 1.58 -11.66 -4.78
CA PHE A 40 2.83 -11.09 -4.31
C PHE A 40 3.28 -11.71 -2.98
N GLY A 41 4.57 -11.97 -2.86
CA GLY A 41 5.22 -12.30 -1.59
C GLY A 41 5.77 -11.04 -0.96
N ILE A 42 5.65 -10.92 0.37
CA ILE A 42 6.41 -9.95 1.16
C ILE A 42 7.35 -10.74 2.07
N GLU A 43 8.64 -10.50 1.93
CA GLU A 43 9.65 -11.05 2.83
C GLU A 43 10.16 -9.96 3.78
N LEU A 44 9.97 -10.23 5.07
CA LEU A 44 10.59 -9.51 6.17
C LEU A 44 11.75 -10.38 6.68
N PRO A 45 12.89 -9.80 7.09
CA PRO A 45 13.96 -10.57 7.74
C PRO A 45 13.41 -11.39 8.91
N GLY A 46 13.36 -12.72 8.75
CA GLY A 46 12.82 -13.66 9.75
C GLY A 46 11.33 -14.00 9.65
N ARG A 47 10.57 -13.44 8.68
CA ARG A 47 9.16 -13.80 8.43
C ARG A 47 8.82 -13.68 6.94
N ILE A 48 8.37 -14.78 6.32
CA ILE A 48 7.79 -14.74 4.98
C ILE A 48 6.27 -14.59 5.13
N ILE A 49 5.71 -13.53 4.57
CA ILE A 49 4.26 -13.31 4.52
C ILE A 49 3.82 -13.32 3.06
N LYS A 50 3.06 -14.35 2.66
CA LYS A 50 2.57 -14.48 1.29
C LYS A 50 1.16 -13.89 1.19
N PHE A 51 0.98 -12.91 0.31
CA PHE A 51 -0.33 -12.34 -0.01
C PHE A 51 -0.70 -12.65 -1.45
N GLN A 52 -1.48 -13.70 -1.64
CA GLN A 52 -1.99 -14.05 -2.96
C GLN A 52 -3.37 -13.39 -3.15
N ARG A 53 -3.50 -12.57 -4.20
CA ARG A 53 -4.72 -11.82 -4.53
C ARG A 53 -5.05 -12.03 -6.00
N ARG A 54 -6.24 -12.55 -6.31
CA ARG A 54 -6.72 -12.66 -7.70
C ARG A 54 -6.93 -11.24 -8.26
N ASN A 55 -6.21 -10.90 -9.32
CA ASN A 55 -6.40 -9.64 -10.05
C ASN A 55 -7.08 -9.93 -11.41
N SER A 56 -7.52 -8.88 -12.10
CA SER A 56 -8.00 -8.96 -13.48
C SER A 56 -7.03 -9.76 -14.36
N ASP A 57 -7.56 -10.61 -15.24
CA ASP A 57 -6.78 -11.54 -16.07
C ASP A 57 -5.75 -10.84 -16.99
N HIS A 58 -5.81 -9.51 -17.11
CA HIS A 58 -4.90 -8.66 -17.91
C HIS A 58 -3.85 -7.90 -17.10
N ALA A 59 -3.78 -8.07 -15.78
CA ALA A 59 -2.83 -7.35 -14.93
C ALA A 59 -1.39 -7.86 -15.08
N SER A 60 -0.42 -6.95 -15.22
CA SER A 60 1.01 -7.30 -15.30
C SER A 60 1.60 -7.58 -13.92
N VAL A 61 2.74 -8.30 -13.87
CA VAL A 61 3.50 -8.56 -12.63
C VAL A 61 3.93 -7.25 -11.97
N PHE A 62 4.35 -6.26 -12.77
CA PHE A 62 4.72 -4.92 -12.31
C PHE A 62 3.57 -4.20 -11.58
N ARG A 63 2.33 -4.37 -12.06
CA ARG A 63 1.13 -3.84 -11.38
C ARG A 63 0.95 -4.48 -10.00
N MET A 64 1.27 -5.77 -9.84
CA MET A 64 1.11 -6.45 -8.54
C MET A 64 2.14 -5.98 -7.53
N GLU A 65 3.38 -5.81 -7.96
CA GLU A 65 4.45 -5.31 -7.11
C GLU A 65 4.12 -3.92 -6.57
N LEU A 66 3.57 -3.06 -7.42
CA LEU A 66 3.14 -1.73 -7.03
C LEU A 66 1.93 -1.75 -6.07
N ILE A 67 0.98 -2.67 -6.25
CA ILE A 67 -0.11 -2.90 -5.29
C ILE A 67 0.43 -3.45 -3.95
N ALA A 68 1.45 -4.30 -3.97
CA ALA A 68 2.09 -4.85 -2.77
C ALA A 68 2.70 -3.73 -1.91
N ILE A 69 3.38 -2.76 -2.54
CA ILE A 69 3.95 -1.59 -1.86
C ILE A 69 2.85 -0.76 -1.20
N ILE A 70 1.71 -0.53 -1.87
CA ILE A 70 0.58 0.19 -1.24
C ILE A 70 0.02 -0.59 -0.06
N ALA A 71 -0.24 -1.89 -0.24
CA ALA A 71 -0.80 -2.74 0.81
C ALA A 71 0.08 -2.70 2.07
N LEU A 72 1.40 -2.67 1.88
CA LEU A 72 2.37 -2.53 2.96
C LEU A 72 2.30 -1.16 3.65
N ILE A 73 2.26 -0.06 2.88
CA ILE A 73 2.12 1.30 3.43
C ILE A 73 0.81 1.40 4.23
N ARG A 74 -0.30 0.85 3.69
CA ARG A 74 -1.60 0.85 4.38
C ARG A 74 -1.58 0.00 5.64
N SER A 75 -0.95 -1.17 5.62
CA SER A 75 -0.78 -2.03 6.80
C SER A 75 -0.09 -1.27 7.95
N LYS A 76 0.92 -0.44 7.64
CA LYS A 76 1.57 0.42 8.64
C LYS A 76 0.65 1.53 9.15
N LEU A 77 -0.12 2.16 8.26
CA LEU A 77 -1.11 3.15 8.66
C LEU A 77 -2.17 2.53 9.57
N ASP A 78 -2.69 1.35 9.22
CA ASP A 78 -3.69 0.65 10.01
C ASP A 78 -3.18 0.31 11.41
N TYR A 79 -1.94 -0.18 11.53
CA TYR A 79 -1.31 -0.40 12.82
C TYR A 79 -1.20 0.90 13.65
N GLY A 80 -0.80 2.00 13.02
CA GLY A 80 -0.73 3.31 13.67
C GLY A 80 -2.09 3.96 13.95
N SER A 81 -3.19 3.43 13.41
CA SER A 81 -4.51 4.07 13.46
C SER A 81 -5.02 4.26 14.88
N VAL A 82 -4.65 3.38 15.82
CA VAL A 82 -4.96 3.52 17.24
C VAL A 82 -4.46 4.87 17.79
N VAL A 83 -3.26 5.30 17.39
CA VAL A 83 -2.62 6.51 17.90
C VAL A 83 -3.24 7.78 17.33
N TYR A 84 -3.47 7.81 16.03
CA TYR A 84 -3.96 9.02 15.35
C TYR A 84 -5.48 9.04 15.14
N SER A 85 -6.22 7.99 15.54
CA SER A 85 -7.69 7.91 15.38
C SER A 85 -8.43 9.07 16.04
N SER A 86 -7.89 9.60 17.14
CA SER A 86 -8.41 10.74 17.89
C SER A 86 -7.85 12.10 17.42
N ALA A 87 -6.96 12.11 16.41
CA ALA A 87 -6.36 13.32 15.90
C ALA A 87 -7.40 14.24 15.21
N CYS A 88 -7.11 15.53 15.21
CA CYS A 88 -7.98 16.51 14.55
C CYS A 88 -8.03 16.30 13.03
N LYS A 89 -9.16 16.68 12.40
CA LYS A 89 -9.41 16.49 10.96
C LYS A 89 -8.31 17.07 10.07
N SER A 90 -7.68 18.18 10.47
CA SER A 90 -6.58 18.78 9.71
C SER A 90 -5.33 17.90 9.71
N LEU A 91 -5.01 17.22 10.81
CA LEU A 91 -3.86 16.31 10.89
C LEU A 91 -4.13 15.01 10.11
N LEU A 92 -5.36 14.50 10.16
CA LEU A 92 -5.76 13.30 9.42
C LEU A 92 -5.67 13.47 7.89
N LYS A 93 -5.86 14.70 7.38
CA LYS A 93 -5.73 15.02 5.94
C LYS A 93 -4.33 14.76 5.38
N ILE A 94 -3.30 14.72 6.23
CA ILE A 94 -1.93 14.40 5.80
C ILE A 94 -1.85 12.97 5.25
N LEU A 95 -2.77 12.09 5.64
CA LEU A 95 -2.83 10.68 5.22
C LEU A 95 -3.71 10.46 3.97
N ASP A 96 -4.50 11.45 3.55
CA ASP A 96 -5.38 11.36 2.38
C ASP A 96 -4.66 11.14 1.04
N PRO A 97 -3.37 11.51 0.84
CA PRO A 97 -2.64 11.17 -0.40
C PRO A 97 -2.65 9.66 -0.71
N VAL A 98 -2.80 8.79 0.30
CA VAL A 98 -2.90 7.34 0.09
C VAL A 98 -4.11 6.95 -0.78
N HIS A 99 -5.16 7.78 -0.84
CA HIS A 99 -6.33 7.57 -1.71
C HIS A 99 -6.00 7.69 -3.20
N GLN A 100 -4.95 8.42 -3.56
CA GLN A 100 -4.53 8.57 -4.95
C GLN A 100 -3.64 7.40 -5.40
N ALA A 101 -3.09 6.64 -4.46
CA ALA A 101 -2.17 5.56 -4.76
C ALA A 101 -2.84 4.46 -5.64
N PRO A 102 -4.05 3.95 -5.34
CA PRO A 102 -4.73 3.00 -6.22
C PRO A 102 -4.94 3.51 -7.64
N ARG A 103 -5.10 4.82 -7.88
CA ARG A 103 -5.22 5.36 -9.24
C ARG A 103 -3.96 5.14 -10.05
N LEU A 104 -2.81 5.49 -9.46
CA LEU A 104 -1.51 5.34 -10.11
C LEU A 104 -1.22 3.85 -10.37
N CYS A 105 -1.56 3.00 -9.39
CA CYS A 105 -1.18 1.61 -9.41
C CYS A 105 -2.10 0.75 -10.27
N LEU A 106 -3.40 1.09 -10.30
CA LEU A 106 -4.36 0.47 -11.22
C LEU A 106 -4.31 1.11 -12.62
N GLY A 107 -3.47 2.11 -12.86
CA GLY A 107 -3.42 2.83 -14.14
C GLY A 107 -4.76 3.48 -14.51
N ALA A 108 -5.57 3.83 -13.51
CA ALA A 108 -6.92 4.32 -13.72
C ALA A 108 -6.90 5.82 -14.06
N PHE A 109 -7.87 6.27 -14.88
CA PHE A 109 -8.02 7.68 -15.19
C PHE A 109 -8.20 8.52 -13.92
N ARG A 110 -7.73 9.77 -13.95
CA ARG A 110 -7.95 10.76 -12.88
C ARG A 110 -9.44 11.00 -12.59
N THR A 111 -10.30 10.78 -13.59
CA THR A 111 -11.76 10.90 -13.51
C THR A 111 -12.46 9.63 -13.04
N SER A 112 -11.74 8.51 -12.88
CA SER A 112 -12.35 7.25 -12.43
C SER A 112 -12.99 7.45 -11.04
N PRO A 113 -14.18 6.88 -10.77
CA PRO A 113 -14.80 6.98 -9.45
C PRO A 113 -13.91 6.34 -8.37
N VAL A 114 -13.81 6.98 -7.20
CA VAL A 114 -12.97 6.49 -6.09
C VAL A 114 -13.45 5.13 -5.59
N GLU A 115 -14.76 4.91 -5.52
CA GLU A 115 -15.35 3.65 -5.08
C GLU A 115 -15.01 2.48 -6.00
N SER A 116 -15.00 2.69 -7.32
CA SER A 116 -14.58 1.67 -8.28
C SER A 116 -13.12 1.27 -8.08
N LEU A 117 -12.25 2.20 -7.69
CA LEU A 117 -10.85 1.91 -7.40
C LEU A 117 -10.68 1.08 -6.13
N TYR A 118 -11.49 1.37 -5.11
CA TYR A 118 -11.53 0.58 -3.88
C TYR A 118 -12.01 -0.85 -4.14
N ALA A 119 -13.07 -1.00 -4.93
CA ALA A 119 -13.54 -2.31 -5.37
C ALA A 119 -12.47 -3.07 -6.16
N GLU A 120 -11.84 -2.42 -7.14
CA GLU A 120 -10.81 -3.03 -7.99
C GLU A 120 -9.52 -3.35 -7.22
N ALA A 121 -9.16 -2.52 -6.23
CA ALA A 121 -8.03 -2.77 -5.34
C ALA A 121 -8.35 -3.79 -4.24
N TYR A 122 -9.61 -4.24 -4.10
CA TYR A 122 -10.10 -5.05 -2.97
C TYR A 122 -9.82 -4.41 -1.60
N GLU A 123 -10.02 -3.09 -1.52
CA GLU A 123 -9.60 -2.27 -0.41
C GLU A 123 -10.71 -1.30 0.00
N PRO A 124 -11.10 -1.22 1.28
CA PRO A 124 -12.13 -0.28 1.70
C PRO A 124 -11.63 1.19 1.70
N PRO A 125 -12.57 2.16 1.63
CA PRO A 125 -12.28 3.57 1.88
C PRO A 125 -11.59 3.78 3.22
N LEU A 126 -10.61 4.70 3.28
CA LEU A 126 -9.80 4.92 4.48
C LEU A 126 -10.64 5.37 5.68
N ASP A 127 -11.67 6.20 5.47
CA ASP A 127 -12.54 6.64 6.56
C ASP A 127 -13.37 5.50 7.15
N LEU A 128 -13.90 4.62 6.30
CA LEU A 128 -14.60 3.41 6.74
C LEU A 128 -13.63 2.45 7.44
N ARG A 129 -12.43 2.28 6.89
CA ARG A 129 -11.39 1.43 7.47
C ARG A 129 -10.95 1.93 8.85
N ARG A 130 -10.77 3.24 9.02
CA ARG A 130 -10.43 3.85 10.32
C ARG A 130 -11.52 3.66 11.36
N LYS A 131 -12.79 3.85 10.98
CA LYS A 131 -13.92 3.59 11.87
C LYS A 131 -13.93 2.13 12.31
N TYR A 132 -13.81 1.21 11.37
CA TYR A 132 -13.75 -0.22 11.65
C TYR A 132 -12.58 -0.59 12.58
N LEU A 133 -11.38 -0.05 12.33
CA LEU A 133 -10.21 -0.28 13.18
C LEU A 133 -10.36 0.35 14.58
N PHE A 134 -11.03 1.50 14.68
CA PHE A 134 -11.34 2.12 15.96
C PHE A 134 -12.36 1.28 16.75
N GLU A 135 -13.44 0.83 16.10
CA GLU A 135 -14.44 -0.06 16.70
C GLU A 135 -13.79 -1.36 17.19
N LEU A 136 -12.95 -2.01 16.38
CA LEU A 136 -12.16 -3.19 16.79
C LEU A 136 -11.26 -2.97 18.00
N CYS A 137 -10.82 -1.75 18.26
CA CYS A 137 -9.96 -1.42 19.40
C CYS A 137 -10.74 -1.00 20.66
N TYR A 138 -12.04 -0.72 20.54
CA TYR A 138 -12.92 -0.33 21.64
C TYR A 138 -13.97 -1.39 21.99
N GLU A 139 -14.23 -2.36 21.11
CA GLU A 139 -15.03 -3.55 21.36
C GLU A 139 -14.14 -4.67 21.94
N ASP A 140 -13.80 -4.56 23.22
CA ASP A 140 -13.79 -5.66 24.21
C ASP A 140 -13.42 -5.10 25.60
N PRO A 141 -14.09 -5.43 26.74
CA PRO A 141 -15.24 -6.35 26.94
C PRO A 141 -16.38 -5.80 27.84
N VAL A 142 -17.65 -6.13 27.57
CA VAL A 142 -18.73 -6.20 28.59
C VAL A 142 -19.73 -7.32 28.27
N ASP A 143 -19.81 -8.30 29.18
CA ASP A 143 -20.84 -9.33 29.47
C ASP A 143 -20.89 -10.65 28.64
N ILE A 144 -20.17 -11.71 29.07
CA ILE A 144 -20.52 -12.77 30.08
C ILE A 144 -19.33 -13.72 30.25
#